data_AF-A0A2D7VXM3-F1
#
_entry.id   AF-A0A2D7VXM3-F1
#
_cell.length_a   1.000
_cell.length_b   1.000
_cell.length_c   1.000
_cell.angle_alpha   90.00
_cell.angle_beta   90.00
_cell.angle_gamma   90.00
#
_symmetry.space_group_name_H-M   'P 1'
#
loop_
_entity.id
_entity.type
_entity.pdbx_description
1 polymer ?
#
loop_
_entity_poly.entity_id
_entity_poly.type
_entity_poly.pdbx_seq_one_letter_code
_entity_poly.pdbx_strand_id
1 'polypeptide(L)'
;MAVADKASYWQLRMEGTDPEVTTASSELTAWEVKSGTGSVSGDAWRISDSIVEHNPAVGQTAYTLWAMIKYTTTPDTDEVLMKLDNGTKTVSVKANGDTGVKLVGATTATFTDLDLKNEYTILRLSMDSSGNANLYKHEIIEDDDAVTAYISVAGVTGSGRTIQWGNTTGSVDWYNVYGTTDGAFSPDEMAPSPFVTDTLHRGGLKIVETLQNSTRPYLTMIDNSAIKYGYDISTSMISRISAPSIHILIKSVQANEISALGGHRLDDISQVQVFVLTRGTNYENAYRFCLNIVGDVFDEIMTNLGLDFNKDAILGYNLELDTKMDDDETVCVHRLSFDLLRRVPLQRR
;
A
#
# COMPACT_ATOMS: atom_id res chain seq x y z
N MET A 1 -1.23 -5.61 10.00
CA MET A 1 -0.79 -5.15 8.66
C MET A 1 0.50 -4.40 8.85
N ALA A 2 1.56 -4.75 8.10
CA ALA A 2 2.86 -4.09 8.24
C ALA A 2 3.06 -3.17 7.03
N VAL A 3 2.86 -1.85 7.23
CA VAL A 3 3.11 -0.85 6.19
C VAL A 3 4.61 -0.77 5.92
N ALA A 4 5.01 -0.66 4.65
CA ALA A 4 6.42 -0.56 4.27
C ALA A 4 7.09 0.61 4.99
N ASP A 5 8.21 0.38 5.67
CA ASP A 5 8.98 1.45 6.31
C ASP A 5 9.77 2.27 5.27
N LYS A 6 10.50 3.30 5.72
CA LYS A 6 11.27 4.17 4.82
C LYS A 6 12.41 3.43 4.12
N ALA A 7 13.06 2.50 4.79
CA ALA A 7 14.17 1.74 4.23
C ALA A 7 13.68 0.68 3.23
N SER A 8 12.47 0.16 3.44
CA SER A 8 11.82 -0.82 2.57
C SER A 8 11.20 -0.22 1.30
N TYR A 9 11.17 1.10 1.16
CA TYR A 9 10.41 1.78 0.11
C TYR A 9 11.15 1.83 -1.24
N TRP A 10 10.72 1.01 -2.21
CA TRP A 10 11.20 0.96 -3.60
C TRP A 10 12.72 1.21 -3.76
N GLN A 11 13.51 0.31 -3.20
CA GLN A 11 14.98 0.34 -3.22
C GLN A 11 15.56 0.21 -4.63
N LEU A 12 14.83 -0.48 -5.50
CA LEU A 12 15.17 -0.66 -6.92
C LEU A 12 14.22 0.20 -7.73
N ARG A 13 14.74 1.04 -8.63
CA ARG A 13 13.90 1.89 -9.50
C ARG A 13 14.48 2.00 -10.90
N MET A 14 13.57 2.00 -11.87
CA MET A 14 13.80 2.39 -13.26
C MET A 14 12.62 3.27 -13.68
N GLU A 15 12.92 4.44 -14.26
CA GLU A 15 11.93 5.46 -14.64
C GLU A 15 12.07 5.85 -16.12
N GLY A 16 11.81 4.90 -17.00
CA GLY A 16 11.81 5.08 -18.45
C GLY A 16 13.21 5.18 -19.08
N THR A 17 14.26 4.97 -18.30
CA THR A 17 15.66 5.09 -18.71
C THR A 17 16.41 3.76 -18.59
N ASP A 18 17.69 3.77 -18.95
CA ASP A 18 18.58 2.64 -18.78
C ASP A 18 18.54 2.14 -17.31
N PRO A 19 18.19 0.86 -17.08
CA PRO A 19 18.06 0.29 -15.74
C PRO A 19 19.40 0.20 -14.98
N GLU A 20 20.54 0.24 -15.67
CA GLU A 20 21.87 0.23 -15.03
C GLU A 20 22.28 1.62 -14.53
N VAL A 21 21.62 2.68 -15.03
CA VAL A 21 21.87 4.05 -14.57
C VAL A 21 21.16 4.25 -13.24
N THR A 22 21.93 4.18 -12.16
CA THR A 22 21.48 4.70 -10.86
C THR A 22 21.28 6.20 -11.00
N THR A 23 20.03 6.67 -10.89
CA THR A 23 19.74 8.10 -10.77
C THR A 23 20.29 8.61 -9.43
N ALA A 24 21.58 8.95 -9.42
CA ALA A 24 22.28 9.95 -8.61
C ALA A 24 22.02 10.05 -7.08
N SER A 25 21.44 9.05 -6.42
CA SER A 25 21.45 8.96 -4.96
C SER A 25 22.19 7.70 -4.52
N SER A 26 23.06 7.83 -3.52
CA SER A 26 23.84 6.73 -2.93
C SER A 26 23.00 5.68 -2.19
N GLU A 27 21.67 5.75 -2.31
CA GLU A 27 20.69 4.99 -1.53
C GLU A 27 19.83 4.05 -2.40
N LEU A 28 19.83 4.23 -3.73
CA LEU A 28 19.13 3.33 -4.66
C LEU A 28 20.06 2.21 -5.12
N THR A 29 19.50 1.00 -5.17
CA THR A 29 20.20 -0.16 -5.71
C THR A 29 19.97 -0.20 -7.22
N ALA A 30 21.05 -0.40 -7.99
CA ALA A 30 20.97 -0.54 -9.44
C ALA A 30 20.28 -1.86 -9.81
N TRP A 31 19.55 -1.84 -10.92
CA TRP A 31 19.24 -3.08 -11.62
C TRP A 31 20.47 -3.57 -12.38
N GLU A 32 20.57 -4.89 -12.60
CA GLU A 32 21.62 -5.51 -13.40
C GLU A 32 21.02 -6.04 -14.72
N VAL A 33 21.57 -5.64 -15.87
CA VAL A 33 21.18 -6.24 -17.15
C VAL A 33 21.95 -7.55 -17.33
N LYS A 34 21.24 -8.67 -17.49
CA LYS A 34 21.85 -10.01 -17.57
C LYS A 34 22.18 -10.44 -18.99
N SER A 35 21.34 -10.04 -19.93
CA SER A 35 21.44 -10.43 -21.32
C SER A 35 20.71 -9.42 -22.19
N GLY A 36 21.22 -9.21 -23.40
CA GLY A 36 20.61 -8.32 -24.37
C GLY A 36 20.79 -6.84 -24.06
N THR A 37 20.01 -6.01 -24.75
CA THR A 37 19.97 -4.55 -24.52
C THR A 37 18.54 -4.05 -24.69
N GLY A 38 18.15 -3.06 -23.90
CA GLY A 38 16.98 -2.24 -24.20
C GLY A 38 17.35 -0.95 -24.92
N SER A 39 16.33 -0.13 -25.21
CA SER A 39 16.53 1.21 -25.74
C SER A 39 15.43 2.15 -25.27
N VAL A 40 15.76 3.43 -25.10
CA VAL A 40 14.76 4.46 -24.80
C VAL A 40 13.76 4.56 -25.95
N SER A 41 12.48 4.52 -25.62
CA SER A 41 11.35 4.67 -26.53
C SER A 41 10.34 5.65 -25.94
N GLY A 42 10.48 6.94 -26.27
CA GLY A 42 9.72 7.99 -25.60
C GLY A 42 10.06 8.04 -24.11
N ASP A 43 9.03 7.89 -23.27
CA ASP A 43 9.15 7.87 -21.81
C ASP A 43 9.30 6.45 -21.22
N ALA A 44 9.57 5.44 -22.07
CA ALA A 44 9.72 4.06 -21.66
C ALA A 44 11.10 3.49 -22.02
N TRP A 45 11.51 2.47 -21.28
CA TRP A 45 12.58 1.58 -21.67
C TRP A 45 12.02 0.38 -22.42
N ARG A 46 12.28 0.31 -23.74
CA ARG A 46 11.79 -0.77 -24.60
C ARG A 46 12.73 -1.97 -24.54
N ILE A 47 12.17 -3.14 -24.25
CA ILE A 47 12.87 -4.41 -24.29
C ILE A 47 12.23 -5.31 -25.35
N SER A 48 13.07 -5.88 -26.23
CA SER A 48 12.64 -6.88 -27.22
C SER A 48 13.37 -8.21 -27.07
N ASP A 49 14.59 -8.17 -26.55
CA ASP A 49 15.35 -9.35 -26.17
C ASP A 49 16.33 -8.96 -25.05
N SER A 50 15.83 -8.82 -23.83
CA SER A 50 16.66 -8.47 -22.68
C SER A 50 16.01 -8.91 -21.37
N ILE A 51 16.85 -9.27 -20.40
CA ILE A 51 16.42 -9.57 -19.03
C ILE A 51 17.17 -8.66 -18.07
N VAL A 52 16.42 -8.06 -17.15
CA VAL A 52 16.91 -7.21 -16.09
C VAL A 52 16.60 -7.87 -14.75
N GLU A 53 17.59 -7.94 -13.86
CA GLU A 53 17.40 -8.57 -12.56
C GLU A 53 18.09 -7.82 -11.42
N HIS A 54 17.71 -8.17 -10.21
CA HIS A 54 18.43 -7.89 -8.99
C HIS A 54 18.49 -9.17 -8.16
N ASN A 55 19.62 -9.41 -7.50
CA ASN A 55 19.83 -10.59 -6.66
C ASN A 55 19.82 -10.21 -5.18
N PRO A 56 18.72 -10.47 -4.45
CA PRO A 56 18.62 -10.12 -3.03
C PRO A 56 19.67 -10.81 -2.16
N ALA A 57 20.01 -10.15 -1.06
CA ALA A 57 20.99 -10.67 -0.09
C ALA A 57 20.46 -11.92 0.64
N VAL A 58 21.38 -12.70 1.23
CA VAL A 58 21.02 -13.85 2.06
C VAL A 58 20.19 -13.37 3.26
N GLY A 59 19.00 -13.94 3.44
CA GLY A 59 18.07 -13.60 4.53
C GLY A 59 16.87 -12.76 4.08
N GLN A 60 16.96 -12.07 2.95
CA GLN A 60 15.81 -11.42 2.32
C GLN A 60 15.00 -12.46 1.56
N THR A 61 13.77 -12.72 1.99
CA THR A 61 12.93 -13.83 1.48
C THR A 61 11.54 -13.41 1.04
N ALA A 62 11.16 -12.14 1.22
CA ALA A 62 9.87 -11.60 0.82
C ALA A 62 10.10 -10.39 -0.08
N TYR A 63 9.46 -10.36 -1.26
CA TYR A 63 9.75 -9.37 -2.29
C TYR A 63 8.47 -8.77 -2.86
N THR A 64 8.60 -7.54 -3.36
CA THR A 64 7.55 -6.88 -4.15
C THR A 64 8.18 -6.25 -5.39
N LEU A 65 7.56 -6.49 -6.54
CA LEU A 65 7.89 -5.91 -7.83
C LEU A 65 6.65 -5.24 -8.41
N TRP A 66 6.78 -3.98 -8.79
CA TRP A 66 5.73 -3.18 -9.39
C TRP A 66 6.21 -2.68 -10.75
N ALA A 67 5.37 -2.79 -11.77
CA ALA A 67 5.71 -2.37 -13.12
C ALA A 67 4.51 -1.77 -13.85
N MET A 68 4.76 -0.71 -14.62
CA MET A 68 3.82 -0.18 -15.61
C MET A 68 4.32 -0.54 -17.01
N ILE A 69 3.52 -1.32 -17.74
CA ILE A 69 3.93 -1.91 -19.02
C ILE A 69 2.92 -1.63 -20.13
N LYS A 70 3.42 -1.67 -21.37
CA LYS A 70 2.62 -1.69 -22.59
C LYS A 70 3.32 -2.53 -23.66
N TYR A 71 2.59 -3.37 -24.37
CA TYR A 71 3.11 -4.12 -25.50
C TYR A 71 3.15 -3.26 -26.75
N THR A 72 4.32 -3.21 -27.38
CA THR A 72 4.45 -2.74 -28.76
C THR A 72 4.20 -3.90 -29.73
N THR A 73 4.74 -5.08 -29.41
CA THR A 73 4.44 -6.33 -30.11
C THR A 73 4.24 -7.43 -29.09
N THR A 74 3.23 -8.28 -29.30
CA THR A 74 2.87 -9.37 -28.39
C THR A 74 4.07 -10.28 -28.14
N PRO A 75 4.48 -10.47 -26.87
CA PRO A 75 5.41 -11.54 -26.52
C PRO A 75 4.80 -12.92 -26.78
N ASP A 76 5.65 -13.93 -26.95
CA ASP A 76 5.16 -15.29 -27.15
C ASP A 76 4.36 -15.77 -25.93
N THR A 77 3.43 -16.71 -26.16
CA THR A 77 2.69 -17.30 -25.04
C THR A 77 3.67 -18.00 -24.10
N ASP A 78 3.50 -17.76 -22.80
CA ASP A 78 4.37 -18.24 -21.73
C ASP A 78 5.76 -17.57 -21.64
N GLU A 79 6.00 -16.48 -22.39
CA GLU A 79 7.13 -15.57 -22.16
C GLU A 79 7.11 -15.04 -20.72
N VAL A 80 8.25 -15.09 -20.02
CA VAL A 80 8.35 -14.60 -18.64
C VAL A 80 8.57 -13.09 -18.66
N LEU A 81 7.60 -12.35 -18.12
CA LEU A 81 7.66 -10.89 -18.03
C LEU A 81 8.24 -10.44 -16.69
N MET A 82 7.82 -11.08 -15.60
CA MET A 82 8.26 -10.79 -14.24
C MET A 82 8.49 -12.11 -13.51
N LYS A 83 9.48 -12.16 -12.62
CA LYS A 83 9.77 -13.35 -11.81
C LYS A 83 10.30 -12.96 -10.45
N LEU A 84 9.88 -13.72 -9.43
CA LEU A 84 10.43 -13.68 -8.08
C LEU A 84 10.88 -15.09 -7.68
N ASP A 85 12.08 -15.23 -7.14
CA ASP A 85 12.61 -16.47 -6.56
C ASP A 85 13.27 -16.15 -5.21
N ASN A 86 12.78 -16.71 -4.10
CA ASN A 86 13.25 -16.40 -2.74
C ASN A 86 14.25 -17.40 -2.15
N GLY A 87 14.82 -18.26 -2.97
CA GLY A 87 15.77 -19.29 -2.56
C GLY A 87 15.11 -20.64 -2.30
N THR A 88 13.79 -20.66 -2.15
CA THR A 88 13.02 -21.89 -1.89
C THR A 88 11.84 -22.03 -2.83
N LYS A 89 11.28 -20.90 -3.30
CA LYS A 89 10.07 -20.83 -4.09
C LYS A 89 10.23 -19.80 -5.20
N THR A 90 9.71 -20.16 -6.37
CA THR A 90 9.69 -19.30 -7.57
C THR A 90 8.27 -19.11 -8.05
N VAL A 91 7.97 -17.89 -8.50
CA VAL A 91 6.76 -17.53 -9.23
C VAL A 91 7.12 -16.69 -10.44
N SER A 92 6.29 -16.73 -11.47
CA SER A 92 6.50 -15.94 -12.68
C SER A 92 5.19 -15.42 -13.24
N VAL A 93 5.18 -14.16 -13.66
CA VAL A 93 4.13 -13.60 -14.51
C VAL A 93 4.52 -13.84 -15.95
N LYS A 94 3.64 -14.49 -16.70
CA LYS A 94 3.87 -14.84 -18.08
C LYS A 94 2.86 -14.21 -19.02
N ALA A 95 3.30 -13.88 -20.23
CA ALA A 95 2.42 -13.38 -21.27
C ALA A 95 1.38 -14.44 -21.69
N ASN A 96 0.16 -13.98 -21.96
CA ASN A 96 -0.95 -14.81 -22.42
C ASN A 96 -1.72 -14.12 -23.55
N GLY A 97 -1.01 -13.80 -24.63
CA GLY A 97 -1.52 -12.97 -25.71
C GLY A 97 -1.64 -11.50 -25.32
N ASP A 98 -2.41 -10.74 -26.11
CA ASP A 98 -2.59 -9.29 -25.91
C ASP A 98 -3.55 -8.94 -24.78
N THR A 99 -4.38 -9.90 -24.36
CA THR A 99 -5.52 -9.65 -23.48
C THR A 99 -5.37 -10.24 -22.09
N GLY A 100 -4.18 -10.69 -21.72
CA GLY A 100 -4.00 -11.36 -20.44
C GLY A 100 -2.58 -11.68 -20.05
N VAL A 101 -2.42 -11.96 -18.76
CA VAL A 101 -1.20 -12.48 -18.15
C VAL A 101 -1.54 -13.64 -17.22
N LYS A 102 -0.61 -14.59 -17.07
CA LYS A 102 -0.71 -15.72 -16.15
C LYS A 102 0.21 -15.51 -14.97
N LEU A 103 -0.27 -15.75 -13.76
CA LEU A 103 0.58 -15.97 -12.59
C LEU A 103 0.83 -17.47 -12.47
N VAL A 104 2.09 -17.89 -12.58
CA VAL A 104 2.51 -19.29 -12.59
C VAL A 104 3.40 -19.59 -11.39
N GLY A 105 2.99 -20.56 -10.58
CA GLY A 105 3.75 -21.17 -9.51
C GLY A 105 3.53 -22.69 -9.53
N ALA A 106 3.14 -23.27 -8.39
CA ALA A 106 2.68 -24.66 -8.32
C ALA A 106 1.36 -24.88 -9.07
N THR A 107 0.52 -23.84 -9.13
CA THR A 107 -0.67 -23.75 -9.97
C THR A 107 -0.56 -22.55 -10.91
N THR A 108 -1.52 -22.40 -11.82
CA THR A 108 -1.62 -21.23 -12.69
C THR A 108 -2.95 -20.54 -12.47
N ALA A 109 -2.90 -19.23 -12.26
CA ALA A 109 -4.06 -18.34 -12.29
C ALA A 109 -3.88 -17.34 -13.42
N THR A 110 -4.96 -16.76 -13.94
CA THR A 110 -4.90 -15.92 -15.15
C THR A 110 -5.80 -14.71 -15.00
N PHE A 111 -5.29 -13.56 -15.40
CA PHE A 111 -6.13 -12.44 -15.78
C PHE A 111 -6.48 -12.56 -17.25
N THR A 112 -7.76 -12.65 -17.53
CA THR A 112 -8.35 -12.33 -18.82
C THR A 112 -8.83 -10.88 -18.75
N ASP A 113 -9.01 -10.22 -19.89
CA ASP A 113 -9.57 -8.86 -19.96
C ASP A 113 -8.60 -7.73 -19.58
N LEU A 114 -7.33 -7.87 -19.97
CA LEU A 114 -6.38 -6.75 -20.05
C LEU A 114 -6.35 -6.21 -21.48
N ASP A 115 -5.92 -4.96 -21.68
CA ASP A 115 -5.59 -4.43 -23.02
C ASP A 115 -4.13 -3.99 -23.05
N LEU A 116 -3.22 -4.96 -23.15
CA LEU A 116 -1.79 -4.71 -23.03
C LEU A 116 -1.20 -3.97 -24.23
N LYS A 117 -1.88 -3.94 -25.38
CA LYS A 117 -1.40 -3.23 -26.58
C LYS A 117 -1.87 -1.80 -26.66
N ASN A 118 -3.08 -1.49 -26.22
CA ASN A 118 -3.64 -0.16 -26.38
C ASN A 118 -3.55 0.65 -25.07
N GLU A 119 -3.59 -0.02 -23.92
CA GLU A 119 -3.58 0.62 -22.61
C GLU A 119 -2.29 0.35 -21.82
N TYR A 120 -2.06 1.20 -20.84
CA TYR A 120 -0.99 1.00 -19.87
C TYR A 120 -1.50 0.12 -18.76
N THR A 121 -0.84 -1.01 -18.54
CA THR A 121 -1.22 -1.94 -17.48
C THR A 121 -0.23 -1.85 -16.34
N ILE A 122 -0.75 -1.63 -15.14
CA ILE A 122 0.04 -1.68 -13.91
C ILE A 122 -0.10 -3.08 -13.32
N LEU A 123 1.04 -3.73 -13.06
CA LEU A 123 1.13 -5.03 -12.44
C LEU A 123 1.97 -4.93 -11.18
N ARG A 124 1.47 -5.50 -10.08
CA ARG A 124 2.23 -5.67 -8.84
C ARG A 124 2.29 -7.14 -8.49
N LEU A 125 3.49 -7.69 -8.42
CA LEU A 125 3.75 -9.04 -7.95
C LEU A 125 4.42 -8.97 -6.57
N SER A 126 3.77 -9.53 -5.57
CA SER A 126 4.32 -9.69 -4.22
C SER A 126 4.45 -11.16 -3.89
N MET A 127 5.53 -11.58 -3.25
CA MET A 127 5.72 -12.95 -2.76
C MET A 127 6.24 -12.94 -1.32
N ASP A 128 5.52 -13.63 -0.42
CA ASP A 128 5.91 -13.75 0.98
C ASP A 128 7.08 -14.71 1.19
N SER A 129 7.61 -14.76 2.43
CA SER A 129 8.73 -15.64 2.79
C SER A 129 8.40 -17.14 2.70
N SER A 130 7.11 -17.50 2.69
CA SER A 130 6.65 -18.88 2.49
C SER A 130 6.47 -19.25 1.01
N GLY A 131 6.59 -18.25 0.12
CA GLY A 131 6.42 -18.39 -1.32
C GLY A 131 4.97 -18.29 -1.80
N ASN A 132 4.04 -17.76 -1.00
CA ASN A 132 2.71 -17.40 -1.50
C ASN A 132 2.81 -16.09 -2.26
N ALA A 133 2.30 -16.06 -3.49
CA ALA A 133 2.40 -14.90 -4.35
C ALA A 133 1.03 -14.39 -4.78
N ASN A 134 0.91 -13.06 -4.82
CA ASN A 134 -0.26 -12.34 -5.31
C ASN A 134 0.15 -11.44 -6.47
N LEU A 135 -0.67 -11.42 -7.52
CA LEU A 135 -0.56 -10.50 -8.63
C LEU A 135 -1.78 -9.57 -8.65
N TYR A 136 -1.54 -8.28 -8.45
CA TYR A 136 -2.56 -7.23 -8.51
C TYR A 136 -2.49 -6.51 -9.85
N LYS A 137 -3.65 -6.15 -10.39
CA LYS A 137 -3.78 -5.28 -11.56
C LYS A 137 -4.24 -3.89 -11.12
N HIS A 138 -3.66 -2.84 -11.68
CA HIS A 138 -4.05 -1.44 -11.43
C HIS A 138 -4.15 -1.04 -9.95
N GLU A 139 -3.38 -1.68 -9.08
CA GLU A 139 -3.40 -1.42 -7.63
C GLU A 139 -4.74 -1.72 -6.94
N ILE A 140 -5.60 -2.53 -7.57
CA ILE A 140 -6.93 -2.89 -7.07
C ILE A 140 -6.85 -4.19 -6.26
N ILE A 141 -7.46 -4.20 -5.08
CA ILE A 141 -7.59 -5.38 -4.21
C ILE A 141 -8.98 -6.01 -4.33
N GLU A 142 -10.02 -5.17 -4.37
CA GLU A 142 -11.42 -5.57 -4.56
C GLU A 142 -12.06 -4.70 -5.66
N ASP A 143 -12.91 -5.28 -6.49
CA ASP A 143 -13.70 -4.55 -7.49
C ASP A 143 -14.97 -3.92 -6.90
N ASP A 144 -15.76 -3.26 -7.75
CA ASP A 144 -16.99 -2.56 -7.36
C ASP A 144 -18.06 -3.47 -6.71
N ASP A 145 -17.96 -4.80 -6.93
CA ASP A 145 -18.84 -5.82 -6.36
C ASP A 145 -18.23 -6.49 -5.11
N ALA A 146 -17.14 -5.94 -4.57
CA ALA A 146 -16.35 -6.49 -3.45
C ALA A 146 -15.77 -7.88 -3.74
N VAL A 147 -15.54 -8.19 -5.01
CA VAL A 147 -14.86 -9.43 -5.43
C VAL A 147 -13.36 -9.18 -5.46
N THR A 148 -12.59 -10.13 -4.96
CA THR A 148 -11.13 -10.07 -4.98
C THR A 148 -10.61 -9.89 -6.42
N ALA A 149 -9.92 -8.77 -6.65
CA ALA A 149 -9.43 -8.36 -7.96
C ALA A 149 -7.96 -8.76 -8.23
N TYR A 150 -7.35 -9.52 -7.32
CA TYR A 150 -6.02 -10.11 -7.47
C TYR A 150 -6.08 -11.62 -7.67
N ILE A 151 -5.04 -12.18 -8.32
CA ILE A 151 -4.87 -13.63 -8.43
C ILE A 151 -3.74 -14.10 -7.54
N SER A 152 -3.87 -15.31 -6.98
CA SER A 152 -2.91 -15.87 -6.03
C SER A 152 -2.48 -17.29 -6.41
N VAL A 153 -1.21 -17.60 -6.20
CA VAL A 153 -0.65 -18.95 -6.34
C VAL A 153 0.41 -19.20 -5.27
N ALA A 154 0.59 -20.46 -4.88
CA ALA A 154 1.80 -20.88 -4.17
C ALA A 154 2.95 -21.05 -5.17
N GLY A 155 4.17 -20.66 -4.80
CA GLY A 155 5.36 -20.83 -5.62
C GLY A 155 5.73 -22.30 -5.84
N VAL A 156 6.30 -22.58 -7.01
CA VAL A 156 6.94 -23.88 -7.29
C VAL A 156 8.31 -23.90 -6.62
N THR A 157 8.88 -25.08 -6.35
CA THR A 157 10.22 -25.20 -5.78
C THR A 157 11.24 -24.43 -6.63
N GLY A 158 11.97 -23.52 -5.97
CA GLY A 158 13.03 -22.69 -6.52
C GLY A 158 14.32 -22.83 -5.72
N SER A 159 15.41 -22.28 -6.24
CA SER A 159 16.72 -22.31 -5.56
C SER A 159 17.56 -21.06 -5.80
N GLY A 160 17.10 -20.12 -6.63
CA GLY A 160 17.76 -18.84 -6.89
C GLY A 160 17.30 -17.75 -5.92
N ARG A 161 17.92 -16.57 -5.95
CA ARG A 161 17.42 -15.39 -5.23
C ARG A 161 17.39 -14.24 -6.20
N THR A 162 16.22 -13.96 -6.78
CA THR A 162 16.15 -13.04 -7.92
C THR A 162 14.81 -12.32 -7.96
N ILE A 163 14.87 -11.01 -8.21
CA ILE A 163 13.77 -10.19 -8.69
C ILE A 163 14.09 -9.86 -10.15
N GLN A 164 13.23 -10.26 -11.08
CA GLN A 164 13.50 -10.17 -12.51
C GLN A 164 12.32 -9.54 -13.26
N TRP A 165 12.63 -8.75 -14.29
CA TRP A 165 11.70 -8.26 -15.29
C TRP A 165 12.36 -8.20 -16.69
N GLY A 166 11.54 -8.05 -17.73
CA GLY A 166 12.00 -8.01 -19.12
C GLY A 166 11.31 -9.06 -19.98
N ASN A 167 11.82 -9.26 -21.20
CA ASN A 167 11.28 -10.22 -22.16
C ASN A 167 12.33 -10.55 -23.23
N THR A 168 12.31 -11.79 -23.71
CA THR A 168 13.17 -12.33 -24.78
C THR A 168 12.46 -12.43 -26.14
N THR A 169 11.13 -12.33 -26.12
CA THR A 169 10.28 -12.35 -27.31
C THR A 169 9.31 -11.17 -27.30
N GLY A 170 8.80 -10.79 -28.47
CA GLY A 170 7.96 -9.60 -28.62
C GLY A 170 8.70 -8.31 -28.28
N SER A 171 7.94 -7.27 -27.90
CA SER A 171 8.52 -5.97 -27.57
C SER A 171 7.61 -5.27 -26.58
N VAL A 172 8.15 -4.97 -25.39
CA VAL A 172 7.44 -4.40 -24.25
C VAL A 172 8.10 -3.09 -23.87
N ASP A 173 7.27 -2.05 -23.76
CA ASP A 173 7.63 -0.76 -23.18
C ASP A 173 7.45 -0.84 -21.67
N TRP A 174 8.55 -0.70 -20.95
CA TRP A 174 8.59 -0.65 -19.49
C TRP A 174 8.73 0.81 -19.07
N TYR A 175 7.66 1.40 -18.55
CA TYR A 175 7.64 2.82 -18.17
C TYR A 175 8.34 3.01 -16.84
N ASN A 176 7.76 2.46 -15.78
CA ASN A 176 8.31 2.55 -14.43
C ASN A 176 8.37 1.14 -13.86
N VAL A 177 9.50 0.77 -13.26
CA VAL A 177 9.67 -0.51 -12.57
C VAL A 177 10.31 -0.26 -11.21
N TYR A 178 9.60 -0.67 -10.17
CA TYR A 178 10.01 -0.50 -8.79
C TYR A 178 10.08 -1.86 -8.08
N GLY A 179 11.12 -2.07 -7.28
CA GLY A 179 11.33 -3.30 -6.53
C GLY A 179 11.74 -3.05 -5.08
N THR A 180 11.37 -3.96 -4.18
CA THR A 180 11.86 -4.00 -2.80
C THR A 180 12.11 -5.43 -2.35
N THR A 181 13.13 -5.57 -1.51
CA THR A 181 13.60 -6.85 -0.96
C THR A 181 13.20 -7.09 0.49
N ASP A 182 12.45 -6.14 1.08
CA ASP A 182 12.16 -6.09 2.52
C ASP A 182 10.73 -6.50 2.88
N GLY A 183 9.94 -6.97 1.90
CA GLY A 183 8.57 -7.40 2.19
C GLY A 183 7.72 -7.69 0.96
N ALA A 184 6.64 -8.42 1.22
CA ALA A 184 5.53 -8.65 0.30
C ALA A 184 4.41 -7.67 0.65
N PHE A 185 4.28 -6.59 -0.11
CA PHE A 185 3.36 -5.50 0.20
C PHE A 185 2.20 -5.45 -0.80
N SER A 186 0.98 -5.43 -0.28
CA SER A 186 -0.24 -5.14 -1.04
C SER A 186 -0.37 -3.64 -1.38
N PRO A 187 -1.26 -3.25 -2.31
CA PRO A 187 -1.54 -1.84 -2.61
C PRO A 187 -1.84 -0.99 -1.37
N ASP A 188 -2.51 -1.55 -0.36
CA ASP A 188 -2.82 -0.85 0.91
C ASP A 188 -1.58 -0.62 1.79
N GLU A 189 -0.56 -1.46 1.66
CA GLU A 189 0.63 -1.42 2.54
C GLU A 189 1.79 -0.61 1.96
N MET A 190 1.80 -0.37 0.65
CA MET A 190 2.81 0.45 -0.03
C MET A 190 2.25 0.99 -1.34
N ALA A 191 2.21 2.31 -1.52
CA ALA A 191 1.85 2.93 -2.80
C ALA A 191 3.09 3.17 -3.68
N PRO A 192 2.94 3.39 -5.01
CA PRO A 192 4.03 3.84 -5.87
C PRO A 192 4.56 5.24 -5.52
N SER A 193 3.74 6.07 -4.85
CA SER A 193 4.13 7.42 -4.42
C SER A 193 4.67 7.44 -2.97
N PRO A 194 5.88 7.98 -2.72
CA PRO A 194 6.43 8.07 -1.37
C PRO A 194 5.59 9.00 -0.50
N PHE A 195 4.98 10.03 -1.08
CA PHE A 195 4.10 10.93 -0.36
C PHE A 195 2.85 10.23 0.14
N VAL A 196 2.22 9.38 -0.68
CA VAL A 196 1.03 8.61 -0.31
C VAL A 196 1.38 7.57 0.75
N THR A 197 2.48 6.83 0.54
CA THR A 197 2.91 5.80 1.50
C THR A 197 3.29 6.40 2.85
N ASP A 198 4.09 7.47 2.86
CA ASP A 198 4.50 8.11 4.10
C ASP A 198 3.31 8.76 4.81
N THR A 199 2.50 9.53 4.11
CA THR A 199 1.51 10.40 4.74
C THR A 199 0.18 9.69 4.98
N LEU A 200 -0.35 9.02 3.97
CA LEU A 200 -1.67 8.41 4.04
C LEU A 200 -1.60 7.01 4.62
N HIS A 201 -0.73 6.14 4.09
CA HIS A 201 -0.68 4.76 4.53
C HIS A 201 -0.04 4.65 5.92
N ARG A 202 1.18 5.16 6.13
CA ARG A 202 1.82 5.08 7.45
C ARG A 202 1.10 5.94 8.49
N GLY A 203 0.62 7.15 8.14
CA GLY A 203 -0.09 7.99 9.09
C GLY A 203 -1.40 7.35 9.56
N GLY A 204 -2.27 6.98 8.62
CA GLY A 204 -3.60 6.46 8.92
C GLY A 204 -3.58 5.03 9.46
N LEU A 205 -2.84 4.12 8.82
CA LEU A 205 -2.79 2.72 9.25
C LEU A 205 -2.00 2.55 10.55
N LYS A 206 -1.05 3.43 10.88
CA LYS A 206 -0.39 3.36 12.19
C LYS A 206 -1.37 3.64 13.31
N ILE A 207 -2.30 4.57 13.12
CA ILE A 207 -3.36 4.85 14.09
C ILE A 207 -4.28 3.63 14.22
N VAL A 208 -4.69 3.02 13.10
CA VAL A 208 -5.44 1.76 13.12
C VAL A 208 -4.70 0.67 13.89
N GLU A 209 -3.43 0.45 13.58
CA GLU A 209 -2.58 -0.55 14.25
C GLU A 209 -2.46 -0.27 15.76
N THR A 210 -2.25 0.99 16.15
CA THR A 210 -2.19 1.40 17.56
C THR A 210 -3.50 1.08 18.27
N LEU A 211 -4.65 1.34 17.65
CA LEU A 211 -5.95 1.05 18.24
C LEU A 211 -6.25 -0.45 18.30
N GLN A 212 -5.94 -1.21 17.25
CA GLN A 212 -6.11 -2.68 17.20
C GLN A 212 -5.22 -3.41 18.21
N ASN A 213 -4.06 -2.85 18.55
CA ASN A 213 -3.14 -3.42 19.53
C ASN A 213 -3.36 -2.89 20.96
N SER A 214 -4.33 -2.00 21.16
CA SER A 214 -4.60 -1.43 22.48
C SER A 214 -5.11 -2.48 23.46
N THR A 215 -4.68 -2.37 24.71
CA THR A 215 -5.19 -3.19 25.83
C THR A 215 -6.31 -2.50 26.60
N ARG A 216 -6.81 -1.36 26.12
CA ARG A 216 -7.85 -0.59 26.81
C ARG A 216 -9.20 -1.29 26.78
N PRO A 217 -10.00 -1.19 27.85
CA PRO A 217 -11.19 -2.01 28.03
C PRO A 217 -12.22 -1.91 26.91
N TYR A 218 -12.55 -0.69 26.43
CA TYR A 218 -13.58 -0.52 25.40
C TYR A 218 -13.06 -0.80 23.99
N LEU A 219 -11.77 -0.61 23.73
CA LEU A 219 -11.14 -0.97 22.46
C LEU A 219 -11.06 -2.50 22.28
N THR A 220 -10.77 -3.25 23.35
CA THR A 220 -10.73 -4.73 23.28
C THR A 220 -12.09 -5.39 23.06
N MET A 221 -13.19 -4.65 23.24
CA MET A 221 -14.55 -5.13 22.94
C MET A 221 -14.91 -5.01 21.45
N ILE A 222 -14.09 -4.31 20.66
CA ILE A 222 -14.31 -4.08 19.24
C ILE A 222 -13.44 -5.06 18.46
N ASP A 223 -14.04 -5.73 17.48
CA ASP A 223 -13.29 -6.62 16.59
C ASP A 223 -12.28 -5.80 15.77
N ASN A 224 -11.06 -6.29 15.60
CA ASN A 224 -10.03 -5.62 14.80
C ASN A 224 -10.51 -5.33 13.37
N SER A 225 -11.35 -6.19 12.80
CA SER A 225 -11.98 -6.00 11.49
C SER A 225 -12.96 -4.83 11.43
N ALA A 226 -13.44 -4.33 12.58
CA ALA A 226 -14.31 -3.17 12.70
C ALA A 226 -13.54 -1.84 12.93
N ILE A 227 -12.20 -1.90 13.06
CA ILE A 227 -11.32 -0.73 13.11
C ILE A 227 -10.65 -0.59 11.75
N LYS A 228 -11.07 0.41 10.98
CA LYS A 228 -10.69 0.55 9.56
C LYS A 228 -10.11 1.92 9.26
N TYR A 229 -9.14 1.94 8.34
CA TYR A 229 -8.72 3.15 7.66
C TYR A 229 -9.59 3.34 6.42
N GLY A 230 -10.22 4.50 6.27
CA GLY A 230 -10.94 4.87 5.05
C GLY A 230 -12.42 5.24 5.22
N TYR A 231 -12.81 6.12 4.29
CA TYR A 231 -14.11 6.73 3.97
C TYR A 231 -14.83 7.53 5.08
N ASP A 232 -15.26 8.72 4.69
CA ASP A 232 -16.19 9.54 5.47
C ASP A 232 -17.53 8.81 5.59
N ILE A 233 -17.98 8.56 6.82
CA ILE A 233 -19.29 7.95 7.04
C ILE A 233 -20.31 9.08 6.96
N SER A 234 -20.88 9.28 5.76
CA SER A 234 -22.07 10.10 5.67
C SER A 234 -23.18 9.50 6.54
N THR A 235 -24.04 10.35 7.11
CA THR A 235 -25.17 9.92 7.96
C THR A 235 -26.09 8.92 7.27
N SER A 236 -26.15 8.93 5.93
CA SER A 236 -26.92 7.98 5.12
C SER A 236 -26.34 6.54 5.12
N MET A 237 -25.04 6.37 5.34
CA MET A 237 -24.35 5.07 5.31
C MET A 237 -24.28 4.39 6.68
N ILE A 238 -24.54 5.13 7.76
CA ILE A 238 -24.55 4.64 9.15
C ILE A 238 -25.44 3.40 9.32
N SER A 239 -26.58 3.35 8.62
CA SER A 239 -27.53 2.23 8.71
C SER A 239 -26.98 0.89 8.20
N ARG A 240 -25.97 0.94 7.32
CA ARG A 240 -25.39 -0.24 6.63
C ARG A 240 -24.10 -0.74 7.27
N ILE A 241 -23.52 0.03 8.19
CA ILE A 241 -22.27 -0.33 8.86
C ILE A 241 -22.58 -1.13 10.11
N SER A 242 -21.83 -2.22 10.32
CA SER A 242 -21.92 -3.01 11.55
C SER A 242 -21.38 -2.21 12.73
N ALA A 243 -22.14 -2.16 13.82
CA ALA A 243 -21.75 -1.47 15.05
C ALA A 243 -21.40 -2.51 16.15
N PRO A 244 -20.41 -2.24 17.02
CA PRO A 244 -19.56 -1.04 17.06
C PRO A 244 -18.46 -1.04 15.98
N SER A 245 -18.10 0.13 15.48
CA SER A 245 -17.00 0.30 14.52
C SER A 245 -16.28 1.62 14.68
N ILE A 246 -15.00 1.65 14.29
CA ILE A 246 -14.13 2.81 14.33
C ILE A 246 -13.58 3.04 12.92
N HIS A 247 -13.78 4.22 12.39
CA HIS A 247 -13.28 4.62 11.07
C HIS A 247 -12.32 5.79 11.22
N ILE A 248 -11.10 5.62 10.70
CA ILE A 248 -10.05 6.64 10.72
C ILE A 248 -9.85 7.20 9.31
N LEU A 249 -9.83 8.52 9.20
CA LEU A 249 -9.65 9.26 7.95
C LEU A 249 -8.62 10.37 8.14
N ILE A 250 -7.70 10.52 7.19
CA ILE A 250 -6.92 11.76 7.07
C ILE A 250 -7.70 12.71 6.16
N LYS A 251 -8.29 13.75 6.74
CA LYS A 251 -9.16 14.70 6.03
C LYS A 251 -8.36 15.71 5.21
N SER A 252 -7.21 16.15 5.70
CA SER A 252 -6.35 17.09 4.98
C SER A 252 -4.90 16.92 5.40
N VAL A 253 -4.01 17.13 4.45
CA VAL A 253 -2.56 17.26 4.68
C VAL A 253 -2.16 18.65 4.23
N GLN A 254 -1.60 19.45 5.13
CA GLN A 254 -1.13 20.79 4.85
C GLN A 254 0.35 20.90 5.24
N ALA A 255 1.17 21.48 4.37
CA ALA A 255 2.51 21.91 4.76
C ALA A 255 2.37 23.24 5.49
N ASN A 256 2.77 23.29 6.76
CA ASN A 256 2.66 24.52 7.54
C ASN A 256 3.82 25.46 7.21
N GLU A 257 5.06 24.98 7.31
CA GLU A 257 6.28 25.72 6.98
C GLU A 257 7.39 24.79 6.48
N ILE A 258 8.20 25.26 5.53
CA ILE A 258 9.48 24.63 5.18
C ILE A 258 10.55 25.28 6.06
N SER A 259 10.80 24.70 7.24
CA SER A 259 11.66 25.27 8.26
C SER A 259 13.11 24.76 8.14
N ALA A 260 13.97 25.49 7.42
CA ALA A 260 15.42 25.52 7.65
C ALA A 260 16.13 26.54 6.73
N LEU A 261 17.13 27.26 7.24
CA LEU A 261 18.25 27.77 6.42
C LEU A 261 18.89 26.55 5.70
N GLY A 262 18.42 26.24 4.49
CA GLY A 262 18.84 25.05 3.71
C GLY A 262 17.70 24.16 3.19
N GLY A 263 16.45 24.35 3.61
CA GLY A 263 15.30 23.64 3.01
C GLY A 263 15.25 22.13 3.24
N HIS A 264 15.80 21.63 4.36
CA HIS A 264 15.98 20.19 4.59
C HIS A 264 14.89 19.52 5.44
N ARG A 265 13.91 20.26 5.97
CA ARG A 265 12.82 19.74 6.81
C ARG A 265 11.48 20.37 6.42
N LEU A 266 10.43 19.56 6.47
CA LEU A 266 9.05 19.93 6.22
C LEU A 266 8.21 19.57 7.44
N ASP A 267 7.44 20.53 7.94
CA ASP A 267 6.49 20.32 9.01
C ASP A 267 5.09 20.12 8.38
N ASP A 268 4.65 18.87 8.32
CA ASP A 268 3.33 18.47 7.79
C ASP A 268 2.31 18.46 8.92
N ILE A 269 1.20 19.18 8.77
CA ILE A 269 0.03 19.08 9.64
C ILE A 269 -1.02 18.26 8.91
N SER A 270 -1.37 17.10 9.48
CA SER A 270 -2.43 16.23 8.99
C SER A 270 -3.62 16.30 9.94
N GLN A 271 -4.79 16.68 9.41
CA GLN A 271 -6.03 16.60 10.17
C GLN A 271 -6.56 15.18 10.08
N VAL A 272 -6.60 14.49 11.21
CA VAL A 272 -7.16 13.14 11.32
C VAL A 272 -8.54 13.25 11.94
N GLN A 273 -9.49 12.49 11.39
CA GLN A 273 -10.82 12.31 11.93
C GLN A 273 -11.04 10.85 12.26
N VAL A 274 -11.58 10.60 13.45
CA VAL A 274 -11.98 9.29 13.94
C VAL A 274 -13.47 9.32 14.21
N PHE A 275 -14.20 8.51 13.46
CA PHE A 275 -15.62 8.29 13.64
C PHE A 275 -15.82 7.03 14.46
N VAL A 276 -16.56 7.13 15.55
CA VAL A 276 -16.93 5.98 16.39
C VAL A 276 -18.43 5.80 16.26
N LEU A 277 -18.84 4.63 15.78
CA LEU A 277 -20.22 4.25 15.59
C LEU A 277 -20.62 3.19 16.61
N THR A 278 -21.74 3.40 17.30
CA THR A 278 -22.32 2.41 18.21
C THR A 278 -23.82 2.28 18.03
N ARG A 279 -24.38 1.14 18.43
CA ARG A 279 -25.82 0.88 18.49
C ARG A 279 -26.17 0.35 19.88
N GLY A 280 -27.27 0.85 20.44
CA GLY A 280 -27.76 0.47 21.76
C GLY A 280 -29.23 0.06 21.73
N THR A 281 -29.76 -0.33 22.89
CA THR A 281 -31.20 -0.57 23.06
C THR A 281 -32.03 0.71 23.00
N ASN A 282 -31.39 1.85 23.25
CA ASN A 282 -31.91 3.20 23.08
C ASN A 282 -30.73 4.15 22.78
N TYR A 283 -31.02 5.38 22.34
CA TYR A 283 -30.00 6.39 22.07
C TYR A 283 -29.08 6.65 23.27
N GLU A 284 -29.62 6.71 24.49
CA GLU A 284 -28.83 7.02 25.69
C GLU A 284 -27.74 5.97 25.96
N ASN A 285 -28.06 4.70 25.79
CA ASN A 285 -27.11 3.60 25.94
C ASN A 285 -26.08 3.59 24.81
N ALA A 286 -26.51 3.86 23.57
CA ALA A 286 -25.60 4.01 22.43
C ALA A 286 -24.61 5.16 22.69
N TYR A 287 -25.12 6.33 23.06
CA TYR A 287 -24.34 7.52 23.36
C TYR A 287 -23.28 7.29 24.44
N ARG A 288 -23.66 6.69 25.58
CA ARG A 288 -22.71 6.40 26.66
C ARG A 288 -21.61 5.41 26.23
N PHE A 289 -21.99 4.38 25.48
CA PHE A 289 -21.02 3.40 24.98
C PHE A 289 -20.07 4.03 23.95
N CYS A 290 -20.62 4.85 23.04
CA CYS A 290 -19.84 5.62 22.07
C CYS A 290 -18.82 6.53 22.75
N LEU A 291 -19.25 7.26 23.78
CA LEU A 291 -18.40 8.19 24.53
C LEU A 291 -17.23 7.47 25.21
N ASN A 292 -17.47 6.29 25.78
CA ASN A 292 -16.43 5.49 26.42
C ASN A 292 -15.40 4.98 25.40
N ILE A 293 -15.84 4.52 24.23
CA ILE A 293 -14.91 4.09 23.17
C ILE A 293 -14.08 5.29 22.69
N VAL A 294 -14.71 6.45 22.45
CA VAL A 294 -13.99 7.67 22.04
C VAL A 294 -12.97 8.09 23.10
N GLY A 295 -13.29 7.97 24.39
CA GLY A 295 -12.36 8.22 25.48
C GLY A 295 -11.13 7.32 25.40
N ASP A 296 -11.33 6.01 25.24
CA ASP A 296 -10.23 5.05 25.09
C ASP A 296 -9.40 5.32 23.83
N VAL A 297 -10.03 5.67 22.70
CA VAL A 297 -9.34 6.09 21.46
C VAL A 297 -8.45 7.30 21.72
N PHE A 298 -9.00 8.35 22.35
CA PHE A 298 -8.26 9.57 22.64
C PHE A 298 -7.05 9.27 23.54
N ASP A 299 -7.26 8.56 24.64
CA ASP A 299 -6.20 8.24 25.57
C ASP A 299 -5.11 7.37 24.94
N GLU A 300 -5.49 6.40 24.09
CA GLU A 300 -4.54 5.53 23.38
C GLU A 300 -3.68 6.33 22.41
N ILE A 301 -4.30 7.18 21.59
CA ILE A 301 -3.61 8.04 20.64
C ILE A 301 -2.70 9.02 21.37
N MET A 302 -3.17 9.65 22.45
CA MET A 302 -2.35 10.56 23.25
C MET A 302 -1.15 9.85 23.88
N THR A 303 -1.32 8.62 24.37
CA THR A 303 -0.25 7.87 25.04
C THR A 303 0.79 7.34 24.05
N ASN A 304 0.35 6.77 22.93
CA ASN A 304 1.21 5.97 22.05
C ASN A 304 1.64 6.70 20.76
N LEU A 305 0.88 7.70 20.30
CA LEU A 305 1.25 8.55 19.17
C LEU A 305 1.72 9.93 19.64
N GLY A 306 1.06 10.51 20.64
CA GLY A 306 1.30 11.88 21.11
C GLY A 306 2.55 12.09 22.00
N LEU A 307 3.22 11.02 22.44
CA LEU A 307 4.34 11.11 23.39
C LEU A 307 5.72 10.72 22.82
N ASP A 308 5.86 10.44 21.52
CA ASP A 308 7.20 10.31 20.91
C ASP A 308 7.77 11.71 20.62
N PHE A 309 8.23 12.39 21.70
CA PHE A 309 8.70 13.79 21.76
C PHE A 309 9.71 14.21 20.67
N ASN A 310 10.29 13.28 19.94
CA ASN A 310 11.32 13.54 18.94
C ASN A 310 10.80 13.66 17.50
N LYS A 311 9.58 13.20 17.18
CA LYS A 311 9.13 13.07 15.78
C LYS A 311 7.77 13.71 15.50
N ASP A 312 6.74 13.37 16.25
CA ASP A 312 5.34 13.74 15.97
C ASP A 312 4.66 14.37 17.19
N ALA A 313 3.69 15.26 16.99
CA ALA A 313 2.97 15.92 18.08
C ALA A 313 1.50 16.17 17.73
N ILE A 314 0.61 16.09 18.72
CA ILE A 314 -0.79 16.48 18.59
C ILE A 314 -0.90 17.96 18.95
N LEU A 315 -1.30 18.81 18.00
CA LEU A 315 -1.38 20.26 18.16
C LEU A 315 -2.70 20.72 18.78
N GLY A 316 -3.75 19.95 18.55
CA GLY A 316 -5.10 20.23 19.03
C GLY A 316 -6.02 19.06 18.79
N TYR A 317 -7.14 19.05 19.51
CA TYR A 317 -8.22 18.09 19.30
C TYR A 317 -9.58 18.79 19.39
N ASN A 318 -10.56 18.22 18.73
CA ASN A 318 -11.95 18.62 18.80
C ASN A 318 -12.83 17.36 18.84
N LEU A 319 -13.67 17.24 19.85
CA LEU A 319 -14.65 16.16 19.95
C LEU A 319 -16.05 16.72 19.66
N GLU A 320 -16.61 16.31 18.54
CA GLU A 320 -17.98 16.62 18.18
C GLU A 320 -18.87 15.44 18.56
N LEU A 321 -19.77 15.73 19.48
CA LEU A 321 -20.71 14.77 20.03
C LEU A 321 -21.98 14.77 19.20
N ASP A 322 -22.50 13.58 18.99
CA ASP A 322 -23.72 13.38 18.23
C ASP A 322 -24.92 13.93 19.01
N THR A 323 -25.88 14.49 18.31
CA THR A 323 -27.12 14.96 18.91
C THR A 323 -28.27 14.14 18.35
N LYS A 324 -29.07 13.56 19.25
CA LYS A 324 -30.27 12.80 18.91
C LYS A 324 -31.12 13.61 17.93
N MET A 325 -31.36 13.06 16.74
CA MET A 325 -32.15 13.74 15.70
C MET A 325 -33.60 13.26 15.67
N ASP A 326 -33.85 12.00 16.07
CA ASP A 326 -35.19 11.38 16.07
C ASP A 326 -35.40 10.54 17.33
N ASP A 327 -36.64 10.44 17.80
CA ASP A 327 -36.98 9.75 19.04
C ASP A 327 -36.75 8.24 18.99
N ASP A 328 -36.86 7.66 17.81
CA ASP A 328 -36.64 6.23 17.52
C ASP A 328 -35.18 5.88 17.20
N GLU A 329 -34.27 6.85 17.29
CA GLU A 329 -32.85 6.64 17.01
C GLU A 329 -32.19 5.76 18.08
N THR A 330 -31.49 4.71 17.63
CA THR A 330 -30.77 3.75 18.50
C THR A 330 -29.28 3.68 18.19
N VAL A 331 -28.83 4.55 17.29
CA VAL A 331 -27.47 4.61 16.77
C VAL A 331 -26.86 5.96 17.12
N CYS A 332 -25.57 5.99 17.41
CA CYS A 332 -24.86 7.21 17.78
C CYS A 332 -23.48 7.23 17.10
N VAL A 333 -23.10 8.38 16.54
CA VAL A 333 -21.80 8.60 15.89
C VAL A 333 -21.07 9.82 16.45
N HIS A 334 -20.01 9.58 17.21
CA HIS A 334 -19.13 10.65 17.68
C HIS A 334 -17.95 10.85 16.73
N ARG A 335 -17.55 12.10 16.55
CA ARG A 335 -16.43 12.49 15.70
C ARG A 335 -15.31 13.14 16.52
N LEU A 336 -14.21 12.43 16.69
CA LEU A 336 -12.97 12.97 17.25
C LEU A 336 -12.08 13.46 16.11
N SER A 337 -11.67 14.72 16.13
CA SER A 337 -10.71 15.27 15.18
C SER A 337 -9.45 15.70 15.92
N PHE A 338 -8.27 15.48 15.35
CA PHE A 338 -7.01 15.98 15.89
C PHE A 338 -6.07 16.43 14.78
N ASP A 339 -5.27 17.43 15.10
CA ASP A 339 -4.26 17.97 14.21
C ASP A 339 -2.90 17.34 14.57
N LEU A 340 -2.43 16.45 13.71
CA LEU A 340 -1.17 15.74 13.88
C LEU A 340 -0.05 16.48 13.14
N LEU A 341 0.91 17.01 13.88
CA LEU A 341 2.17 17.51 13.35
C LEU A 341 3.14 16.35 13.15
N ARG A 342 3.67 16.24 11.93
CA ARG A 342 4.73 15.30 11.58
C ARG A 342 5.92 16.05 11.01
N ARG A 343 7.11 15.79 11.56
CA ARG A 343 8.35 16.39 11.06
C ARG A 343 9.03 15.49 10.04
N VAL A 344 9.04 15.89 8.78
CA VAL A 344 9.57 15.08 7.68
C VAL A 344 10.91 15.65 7.19
N PRO A 345 12.01 14.87 7.22
CA PRO A 345 13.24 15.27 6.53
C PRO A 345 13.05 15.17 5.01
N LEU A 346 13.40 16.23 4.28
CA LEU A 346 13.30 16.29 2.81
C LEU A 346 14.49 15.64 2.10
N GLN A 347 15.59 15.37 2.82
CA GLN A 347 16.83 14.78 2.25
C GLN A 347 16.70 13.30 1.79
N ARG A 348 15.51 12.70 1.87
CA ARG A 348 15.31 11.23 1.79
C ARG A 348 14.03 10.82 1.04
N ARG A 349 13.65 11.55 -0.02
CA ARG A 349 12.47 11.23 -0.83
C ARG A 349 12.86 10.57 -2.14
#